data_AF-A0A1H9V3T4-F1
#
_entry.id   AF-A0A1H9V3T4-F1
#
_cell.length_a   1.000
_cell.length_b   1.000
_cell.length_c   1.000
_cell.angle_alpha   90.00
_cell.angle_beta   90.00
_cell.angle_gamma   90.00
#
_symmetry.space_group_name_H-M   'P 1'
#
loop_
_entity.id
_entity.type
_entity.pdbx_description
1 polymer ?
#
loop_
_entity_poly.entity_id
_entity_poly.type
_entity_poly.pdbx_seq_one_letter_code
_entity_poly.pdbx_strand_id
1 'polypeptide(L)'
;MSERPLEFDAADTATSYQHALLSLHAHAGTYGDKKPADVPGFTPRPPQDELALLAGASTEEVSVSSRLDLLYRLAEQGAADDPATRQGYEQLAASVLPGRDLELGQLLADLRTSAQERSSFAQTLSGTHFKHHETAFIGQQVCTVQTVRVNGIPSTWIYAEFETDADFRDLASWVDPHKWSSWGPSFFKKMDFVGEPDPAALATPPGDDHWHGVFHEQVQLLRRLNTLLRCAYWRQADRAVGMTYDLDLSLDGEIDVDRGYLLVTALDGHMKRVKALKVVGFTRPEWDALAQFVCPVWTDLVRQAVAGATTSTVTSPTQAPPSSSPLVDTFEAWVDFLGASASTYLRLFEGTSEKVRARGYSSADLLDDGRRYWSQLAKDWAKAWTHGMDTVNEVAEHGVDAGFTPPGVPHEVGRGAVSALTSPTTAEPPPTPPPAAAPAGAAGAMAGGTAGAPAGAGPTGPSPGAAMGQERSFVPVPTLTPSDAPTVSDLVSIEAGGAVLAATEVTVTVHTEAGGTPSVRLRTTNTTAPPGLYVGSLLGPAGVAGISVQLYVSRATGA
;
A
#
# COMPACT_ATOMS: atom_id res chain seq x y z
N MET A 1 29.61 29.67 17.61
CA MET A 1 28.42 28.85 17.34
C MET A 1 27.57 28.91 18.58
N SER A 2 26.56 29.80 18.61
CA SER A 2 25.56 29.77 19.67
C SER A 2 24.49 28.78 19.25
N GLU A 3 24.39 27.68 19.99
CA GLU A 3 23.22 26.82 19.98
C GLU A 3 22.01 27.70 20.32
N ARG A 4 21.12 27.90 19.33
CA ARG A 4 19.77 28.36 19.62
C ARG A 4 19.09 27.22 20.36
N PRO A 5 18.46 27.47 21.52
CA PRO A 5 17.53 26.52 22.10
C PRO A 5 16.46 26.19 21.06
N LEU A 6 16.09 24.91 20.93
CA LEU A 6 14.84 24.51 20.30
C LEU A 6 13.72 25.19 21.10
N GLU A 7 13.27 26.35 20.62
CA GLU A 7 12.01 26.96 21.06
C GLU A 7 10.90 25.99 20.68
N PHE A 8 10.45 25.19 21.65
CA PHE A 8 9.18 24.48 21.59
C PHE A 8 8.07 25.53 21.66
N ASP A 9 7.74 26.11 20.51
CA ASP A 9 6.55 26.94 20.30
C ASP A 9 5.30 26.12 20.65
N ALA A 10 4.34 26.75 21.34
CA ALA A 10 2.98 26.28 21.62
C ALA A 10 2.69 24.79 21.28
N ALA A 11 2.91 23.90 22.25
CA ALA A 11 2.62 22.47 22.19
C ALA A 11 1.37 22.16 21.33
N ASP A 12 1.60 21.63 20.13
CA ASP A 12 0.64 21.49 19.04
C ASP A 12 -0.64 20.75 19.49
N THR A 13 -1.77 21.45 19.52
CA THR A 13 -3.07 20.89 19.95
C THR A 13 -3.48 19.70 19.07
N ALA A 14 -3.11 19.69 17.79
CA ALA A 14 -3.33 18.55 16.89
C ALA A 14 -2.56 17.31 17.35
N THR A 15 -1.32 17.49 17.82
CA THR A 15 -0.52 16.43 18.43
C THR A 15 -1.20 15.90 19.70
N SER A 16 -1.76 16.80 20.52
CA SER A 16 -2.50 16.40 21.73
C SER A 16 -3.76 15.58 21.43
N TYR A 17 -4.47 15.89 20.34
CA TYR A 17 -5.63 15.10 19.90
C TYR A 17 -5.22 13.72 19.38
N GLN A 18 -4.17 13.63 18.57
CA GLN A 18 -3.65 12.35 18.09
C GLN A 18 -3.14 11.48 19.25
N HIS A 19 -2.45 12.07 20.22
CA HIS A 19 -2.03 11.35 21.44
C HIS A 19 -3.23 10.79 22.20
N ALA A 20 -4.28 11.59 22.40
CA ALA A 20 -5.50 11.16 23.08
C ALA A 20 -6.24 10.06 22.30
N LEU A 21 -6.35 10.15 20.97
CA LEU A 21 -6.95 9.11 20.14
C LEU A 21 -6.20 7.78 20.30
N LEU A 22 -4.88 7.79 20.10
CA LEU A 22 -4.06 6.57 20.19
C LEU A 22 -4.08 5.98 21.60
N SER A 23 -4.01 6.81 22.64
CA SER A 23 -4.06 6.36 24.04
C SER A 23 -5.41 5.71 24.36
N LEU A 24 -6.53 6.32 23.97
CA LEU A 24 -7.86 5.77 24.24
C LEU A 24 -8.15 4.52 23.39
N HIS A 25 -7.67 4.45 22.16
CA HIS A 25 -7.73 3.21 21.38
C HIS A 25 -6.92 2.07 22.01
N ALA A 26 -5.75 2.38 22.58
CA ALA A 26 -4.98 1.41 23.35
C ALA A 26 -5.69 0.97 24.63
N HIS A 27 -6.31 1.92 25.36
CA HIS A 27 -7.16 1.60 26.51
C HIS A 27 -8.35 0.70 26.12
N ALA A 28 -8.89 0.89 24.91
CA ALA A 28 -9.93 0.06 24.35
C ALA A 28 -9.44 -1.32 23.84
N GLY A 29 -8.15 -1.64 23.99
CA GLY A 29 -7.56 -2.91 23.55
C GLY A 29 -7.39 -3.03 22.03
N THR A 30 -7.49 -1.92 21.27
CA THR A 30 -7.49 -1.92 19.80
C THR A 30 -6.20 -2.53 19.21
N TYR A 31 -5.08 -2.44 19.95
CA TYR A 31 -3.75 -2.81 19.48
C TYR A 31 -3.20 -4.12 20.08
N GLY A 32 -4.04 -4.87 20.80
CA GLY A 32 -3.63 -6.08 21.52
C GLY A 32 -2.54 -5.76 22.56
N ASP A 33 -1.42 -6.47 22.51
CA ASP A 33 -0.32 -6.31 23.47
C ASP A 33 0.57 -5.09 23.21
N LYS A 34 0.41 -4.41 22.08
CA LYS A 34 1.24 -3.25 21.69
C LYS A 34 0.81 -2.01 22.46
N LYS A 35 1.77 -1.26 23.01
CA LYS A 35 1.49 -0.08 23.83
C LYS A 35 2.02 1.19 23.16
N PRO A 36 1.18 2.22 22.94
CA PRO A 36 1.66 3.51 22.44
C PRO A 36 2.73 4.16 23.34
N ALA A 37 2.74 3.83 24.62
CA ALA A 37 3.76 4.28 25.58
C ALA A 37 5.19 3.83 25.22
N ASP A 38 5.34 2.82 24.36
CA ASP A 38 6.64 2.37 23.86
C ASP A 38 7.17 3.28 22.72
N VAL A 39 6.35 4.19 22.19
CA VAL A 39 6.74 5.13 21.13
C VAL A 39 7.41 6.37 21.75
N PRO A 40 8.65 6.72 21.35
CA PRO A 40 9.34 7.90 21.88
C PRO A 40 8.56 9.20 21.67
N GLY A 41 8.47 10.00 22.73
CA GLY A 41 7.72 11.27 22.73
C GLY A 41 6.23 11.10 23.03
N PHE A 42 5.71 9.87 23.11
CA PHE A 42 4.34 9.62 23.53
C PHE A 42 4.21 9.74 25.05
N THR A 43 3.33 10.63 25.51
CA THR A 43 3.02 10.79 26.93
C THR A 43 1.51 10.67 27.11
N PRO A 44 1.00 9.52 27.59
CA PRO A 44 -0.43 9.35 27.82
C PRO A 44 -0.90 10.21 29.00
N ARG A 45 -2.16 10.62 28.95
CA ARG A 45 -2.86 11.27 30.07
C ARG A 45 -3.87 10.31 30.69
N PRO A 46 -4.44 10.63 31.86
CA PRO A 46 -5.56 9.89 32.39
C PRO A 46 -6.70 9.80 31.33
N PRO A 47 -7.33 8.62 31.13
CA PRO A 47 -8.36 8.45 30.09
C PRO A 47 -9.50 9.48 30.17
N GLN A 48 -9.89 9.88 31.37
CA GLN A 48 -10.90 10.93 31.60
C GLN A 48 -10.51 12.28 30.97
N ASP A 49 -9.24 12.68 31.07
CA ASP A 49 -8.74 13.94 30.50
C ASP A 49 -8.63 13.86 28.98
N GLU A 50 -8.28 12.68 28.46
CA GLU A 50 -8.21 12.43 27.01
C GLU A 50 -9.60 12.46 26.37
N LEU A 51 -10.59 11.86 27.03
CA LEU A 51 -11.99 11.90 26.59
C LEU A 51 -12.52 13.33 26.57
N ALA A 52 -12.27 14.11 27.63
CA ALA A 52 -12.65 15.50 27.70
C ALA A 52 -11.96 16.35 26.62
N LEU A 53 -10.68 16.09 26.34
CA LEU A 53 -9.96 16.76 25.26
C LEU A 53 -10.61 16.49 23.89
N LEU A 54 -10.89 15.22 23.56
CA LEU A 54 -11.50 14.86 22.28
C LEU A 54 -12.93 15.39 22.14
N ALA A 55 -13.69 15.46 23.24
CA ALA A 55 -15.02 16.06 23.25
C ALA A 55 -14.98 17.55 22.87
N GLY A 56 -13.92 18.26 23.29
CA GLY A 56 -13.71 19.68 23.01
C GLY A 56 -13.07 19.99 21.64
N ALA A 57 -12.61 18.98 20.90
CA ALA A 57 -12.01 19.17 19.58
C ALA A 57 -13.06 19.63 18.54
N SER A 58 -12.62 20.30 17.48
CA SER A 58 -13.47 20.53 16.30
C SER A 58 -13.66 19.23 15.51
N THR A 59 -14.68 19.18 14.64
CA THR A 59 -14.89 18.03 13.74
C THR A 59 -13.84 17.92 12.63
N GLU A 60 -13.08 19.00 12.38
CA GLU A 60 -11.96 19.01 11.43
C GLU A 60 -10.72 18.33 12.02
N GLU A 61 -10.49 18.48 13.32
CA GLU A 61 -9.37 17.82 14.02
C GLU A 61 -9.71 16.39 14.44
N VAL A 62 -10.94 16.16 14.92
CA VAL A 62 -11.44 14.84 15.32
C VAL A 62 -12.85 14.66 14.79
N SER A 63 -12.97 13.91 13.69
CA SER A 63 -14.21 13.67 12.98
C SER A 63 -15.27 12.97 13.84
N VAL A 64 -16.54 13.12 13.46
CA VAL A 64 -17.66 12.42 14.12
C VAL A 64 -17.48 10.90 14.04
N SER A 65 -17.02 10.38 12.90
CA SER A 65 -16.69 8.97 12.71
C SER A 65 -15.61 8.46 13.67
N SER A 66 -14.53 9.22 13.86
CA SER A 66 -13.48 8.84 14.82
C SER A 66 -14.00 8.78 16.25
N ARG A 67 -14.86 9.74 16.65
CA ARG A 67 -15.46 9.76 18.00
C ARG A 67 -16.42 8.59 18.21
N LEU A 68 -17.29 8.30 17.24
CA LEU A 68 -18.24 7.19 17.33
C LEU A 68 -17.51 5.84 17.35
N ASP A 69 -16.48 5.67 16.52
CA ASP A 69 -15.65 4.46 16.53
C ASP A 69 -14.97 4.26 17.88
N LEU A 70 -14.38 5.32 18.44
CA LEU A 70 -13.74 5.26 19.74
C LEU A 70 -14.74 4.95 20.86
N LEU A 71 -15.92 5.58 20.86
CA LEU A 71 -16.98 5.30 21.83
C LEU A 71 -17.42 3.83 21.75
N TYR A 72 -17.63 3.30 20.54
CA TYR A 72 -17.95 1.89 20.34
C TYR A 72 -16.87 0.97 20.95
N ARG A 73 -15.59 1.23 20.63
CA ARG A 73 -14.45 0.43 21.14
C ARG A 73 -14.33 0.49 22.66
N LEU A 74 -14.53 1.67 23.25
CA LEU A 74 -14.54 1.84 24.69
C LEU A 74 -15.74 1.13 25.35
N ALA A 75 -16.90 1.09 24.70
CA ALA A 75 -18.05 0.32 25.15
C ALA A 75 -17.78 -1.19 25.14
N GLU A 76 -17.05 -1.72 24.15
CA GLU A 76 -16.63 -3.13 24.11
C GLU A 76 -15.82 -3.50 25.36
N GLN A 77 -15.03 -2.57 25.92
CA GLN A 77 -14.25 -2.77 27.14
C GLN A 77 -14.97 -2.38 28.44
N GLY A 78 -16.25 -2.00 28.37
CA GLY A 78 -17.03 -1.62 29.56
C GLY A 78 -16.72 -0.23 30.12
N ALA A 79 -16.02 0.63 29.38
CA ALA A 79 -15.67 1.98 29.85
C ALA A 79 -16.90 2.89 30.06
N ALA A 80 -18.03 2.56 29.41
CA ALA A 80 -19.31 3.23 29.65
C ALA A 80 -19.83 3.01 31.08
N ASP A 81 -19.46 1.89 31.70
CA ASP A 81 -19.89 1.49 33.03
C ASP A 81 -18.85 1.78 34.12
N ASP A 82 -17.60 2.08 33.74
CA ASP A 82 -16.53 2.46 34.67
C ASP A 82 -16.76 3.88 35.25
N PRO A 83 -16.94 4.02 36.59
CA PRO A 83 -17.08 5.32 37.23
C PRO A 83 -15.94 6.30 36.96
N ALA A 84 -14.72 5.82 36.68
CA ALA A 84 -13.54 6.67 36.46
C ALA A 84 -13.56 7.38 35.10
N THR A 85 -14.23 6.81 34.09
CA THR A 85 -14.27 7.34 32.71
C THR A 85 -15.66 7.75 32.26
N ARG A 86 -16.71 7.41 33.02
CA ARG A 86 -18.12 7.64 32.64
C ARG A 86 -18.41 9.07 32.22
N GLN A 87 -17.97 10.05 33.01
CA GLN A 87 -18.24 11.46 32.72
C GLN A 87 -17.59 11.89 31.39
N GLY A 88 -16.34 11.51 31.15
CA GLY A 88 -15.65 11.85 29.89
C GLY A 88 -16.28 11.13 28.70
N TYR A 89 -16.70 9.87 28.89
CA TYR A 89 -17.38 9.08 27.88
C TYR A 89 -18.73 9.70 27.47
N GLU A 90 -19.54 10.13 28.44
CA GLU A 90 -20.79 10.86 28.21
C GLU A 90 -20.55 12.21 27.52
N GLN A 91 -19.50 12.94 27.89
CA GLN A 91 -19.12 14.21 27.25
C GLN A 91 -18.71 14.00 25.78
N LEU A 92 -17.91 12.98 25.49
CA LEU A 92 -17.51 12.63 24.13
C LEU A 92 -18.74 12.24 23.29
N ALA A 93 -19.64 11.43 23.83
CA ALA A 93 -20.89 11.07 23.17
C ALA A 93 -21.83 12.28 22.94
N ALA A 94 -21.92 13.19 23.90
CA ALA A 94 -22.69 14.42 23.72
C ALA A 94 -22.12 15.30 22.59
N SER A 95 -20.81 15.26 22.36
CA SER A 95 -20.15 16.09 21.34
C SER A 95 -20.53 15.75 19.89
N VAL A 96 -21.11 14.56 19.63
CA VAL A 96 -21.54 14.14 18.27
C VAL A 96 -23.04 14.38 17.99
N LEU A 97 -23.80 14.81 18.99
CA LEU A 97 -25.25 15.05 18.89
C LEU A 97 -25.68 16.38 18.26
N PRO A 98 -24.90 17.48 18.26
CA PRO A 98 -25.37 18.76 17.71
C PRO A 98 -25.94 18.62 16.29
N GLY A 99 -27.14 19.16 16.07
CA GLY A 99 -27.85 19.12 14.79
C GLY A 99 -28.65 17.84 14.53
N ARG A 100 -28.78 16.93 15.50
CA ARG A 100 -29.50 15.65 15.36
C ARG A 100 -30.66 15.56 16.35
N ASP A 101 -31.75 14.95 15.90
CA ASP A 101 -32.89 14.59 16.74
C ASP A 101 -32.65 13.23 17.41
N LEU A 102 -31.68 13.19 18.34
CA LEU A 102 -31.25 11.98 19.02
C LEU A 102 -30.87 12.29 20.48
N GLU A 103 -31.45 11.55 21.41
CA GLU A 103 -31.15 11.67 22.83
C GLU A 103 -29.83 10.98 23.20
N LEU A 104 -29.05 11.58 24.10
CA LEU A 104 -27.77 11.03 24.57
C LEU A 104 -27.92 9.62 25.14
N GLY A 105 -28.94 9.39 25.96
CA GLY A 105 -29.20 8.08 26.55
C GLY A 105 -29.44 6.99 25.50
N GLN A 106 -30.11 7.32 24.39
CA GLN A 106 -30.36 6.40 23.29
C GLN A 106 -29.05 6.07 22.55
N LEU A 107 -28.23 7.08 22.24
CA LEU A 107 -26.91 6.88 21.62
C LEU A 107 -26.03 5.95 22.45
N LEU A 108 -25.95 6.19 23.76
CA LEU A 108 -25.14 5.38 24.67
C LEU A 108 -25.65 3.94 24.78
N ALA A 109 -26.97 3.75 24.81
CA ALA A 109 -27.59 2.42 24.85
C ALA A 109 -27.33 1.63 23.56
N ASP A 110 -27.46 2.27 22.40
CA ASP A 110 -27.23 1.63 21.10
C ASP A 110 -25.75 1.29 20.88
N LEU A 111 -24.82 2.19 21.26
CA LEU A 111 -23.39 1.90 21.24
C LEU A 111 -23.04 0.70 22.13
N ARG A 112 -23.55 0.66 23.36
CA ARG A 112 -23.32 -0.45 24.28
C ARG A 112 -23.87 -1.78 23.72
N THR A 113 -25.11 -1.76 23.25
CA THR A 113 -25.76 -2.96 22.70
C THR A 113 -25.00 -3.47 21.47
N SER A 114 -24.66 -2.57 20.56
CA SER A 114 -23.95 -2.92 19.33
C SER A 114 -22.54 -3.45 19.60
N ALA A 115 -21.83 -2.88 20.58
CA ALA A 115 -20.53 -3.35 21.05
C ALA A 115 -20.61 -4.75 21.69
N GLN A 116 -21.59 -4.99 22.57
CA GLN A 116 -21.79 -6.28 23.24
C GLN A 116 -22.15 -7.40 22.24
N GLU A 117 -22.98 -7.09 21.25
CA GLU A 117 -23.40 -8.02 20.22
C GLU A 117 -22.39 -8.15 19.07
N ARG A 118 -21.34 -7.31 19.05
CA ARG A 118 -20.38 -7.19 17.95
C ARG A 118 -21.07 -6.97 16.59
N SER A 119 -22.12 -6.16 16.61
CA SER A 119 -22.92 -5.81 15.44
C SER A 119 -22.50 -4.44 14.89
N SER A 120 -22.99 -4.12 13.69
CA SER A 120 -22.73 -2.83 13.04
C SER A 120 -23.55 -1.73 13.70
N PHE A 121 -22.89 -0.67 14.19
CA PHE A 121 -23.58 0.47 14.80
C PHE A 121 -24.50 1.19 13.80
N ALA A 122 -24.15 1.20 12.51
CA ALA A 122 -24.94 1.83 11.45
C ALA A 122 -26.38 1.27 11.32
N GLN A 123 -26.63 0.05 11.82
CA GLN A 123 -27.94 -0.61 11.77
C GLN A 123 -28.81 -0.33 13.00
N THR A 124 -28.28 0.36 14.01
CA THR A 124 -29.03 0.75 15.21
C THR A 124 -29.93 1.95 14.94
N LEU A 125 -30.91 2.20 15.82
CA LEU A 125 -31.75 3.39 15.74
C LEU A 125 -30.90 4.66 15.70
N SER A 126 -29.99 4.82 16.67
CA SER A 126 -29.04 5.94 16.73
C SER A 126 -28.21 6.07 15.46
N GLY A 127 -27.71 4.95 14.91
CA GLY A 127 -26.89 4.92 13.70
C GLY A 127 -27.55 5.58 12.48
N THR A 128 -28.89 5.45 12.35
CA THR A 128 -29.65 6.04 11.24
C THR A 128 -29.78 7.57 11.29
N HIS A 129 -29.47 8.20 12.43
CA HIS A 129 -29.44 9.66 12.57
C HIS A 129 -28.10 10.28 12.13
N PHE A 130 -27.12 9.44 11.76
CA PHE A 130 -25.83 9.87 11.25
C PHE A 130 -25.73 9.62 9.74
N LYS A 131 -24.84 10.37 9.08
CA LYS A 131 -24.53 10.09 7.68
C LYS A 131 -23.82 8.75 7.58
N HIS A 132 -23.99 8.04 6.46
CA HIS A 132 -23.40 6.71 6.27
C HIS A 132 -21.88 6.69 6.54
N HIS A 133 -21.12 7.64 6.02
CA HIS A 133 -19.66 7.72 6.27
C HIS A 133 -19.28 7.98 7.74
N GLU A 134 -20.19 8.53 8.56
CA GLU A 134 -19.94 8.74 9.98
C GLU A 134 -20.05 7.43 10.78
N THR A 135 -20.79 6.43 10.28
CA THR A 135 -21.05 5.15 10.98
C THR A 135 -20.54 3.92 10.26
N ALA A 136 -20.12 4.05 9.00
CA ALA A 136 -19.58 2.96 8.20
C ALA A 136 -18.42 2.27 8.93
N PHE A 137 -18.44 0.94 8.91
CA PHE A 137 -17.40 0.08 9.49
C PHE A 137 -17.21 0.18 11.01
N ILE A 138 -18.05 0.91 11.76
CA ILE A 138 -18.01 0.86 13.23
C ILE A 138 -18.43 -0.54 13.69
N GLY A 139 -17.56 -1.19 14.45
CA GLY A 139 -17.69 -2.61 14.83
C GLY A 139 -17.17 -3.60 13.78
N GLN A 140 -16.51 -3.11 12.73
CA GLN A 140 -15.92 -3.95 11.68
C GLN A 140 -14.42 -3.67 11.55
N GLN A 141 -13.69 -4.60 10.92
CA GLN A 141 -12.25 -4.46 10.67
C GLN A 141 -11.99 -4.22 9.18
N VAL A 142 -11.97 -2.95 8.76
CA VAL A 142 -11.65 -2.58 7.36
C VAL A 142 -10.15 -2.37 7.14
N CYS A 143 -9.41 -1.98 8.18
CA CYS A 143 -7.97 -1.76 8.13
C CYS A 143 -7.20 -3.00 8.60
N THR A 144 -6.23 -3.41 7.80
CA THR A 144 -5.27 -4.48 8.12
C THR A 144 -3.86 -3.90 8.10
N VAL A 145 -3.06 -4.23 9.12
CA VAL A 145 -1.67 -3.81 9.20
C VAL A 145 -0.77 -5.02 9.39
N GLN A 146 0.33 -5.07 8.63
CA GLN A 146 1.34 -6.11 8.72
C GLN A 146 2.75 -5.51 8.59
N THR A 147 3.72 -6.12 9.26
CA THR A 147 5.13 -5.74 9.10
C THR A 147 5.70 -6.40 7.85
N VAL A 148 6.40 -5.64 7.03
CA VAL A 148 7.04 -6.08 5.78
C VAL A 148 8.46 -5.51 5.70
N ARG A 149 9.21 -5.91 4.67
CA ARG A 149 10.48 -5.27 4.29
C ARG A 149 10.38 -4.76 2.87
N VAL A 150 10.95 -3.58 2.62
CA VAL A 150 11.08 -3.00 1.29
C VAL A 150 12.55 -2.63 1.12
N ASN A 151 13.26 -3.34 0.24
CA ASN A 151 14.70 -3.15 0.01
C ASN A 151 15.52 -3.18 1.32
N GLY A 152 15.28 -4.18 2.16
CA GLY A 152 15.93 -4.34 3.46
C GLY A 152 15.42 -3.43 4.58
N ILE A 153 14.61 -2.41 4.26
CA ILE A 153 14.08 -1.44 5.22
C ILE A 153 12.84 -2.03 5.88
N PRO A 154 12.78 -2.15 7.22
CA PRO A 154 11.55 -2.48 7.94
C PRO A 154 10.45 -1.48 7.55
N SER A 155 9.27 -1.99 7.26
CA SER A 155 8.14 -1.17 6.84
C SER A 155 6.84 -1.75 7.34
N THR A 156 5.81 -0.94 7.30
CA THR A 156 4.47 -1.29 7.71
C THR A 156 3.55 -1.21 6.50
N TRP A 157 2.95 -2.33 6.14
CA TRP A 157 1.94 -2.47 5.11
C TRP A 157 0.57 -2.22 5.74
N ILE A 158 -0.16 -1.22 5.24
CA ILE A 158 -1.45 -0.76 5.73
C ILE A 158 -2.44 -0.88 4.58
N TYR A 159 -3.50 -1.65 4.76
CA TYR A 159 -4.44 -1.95 3.68
C TYR A 159 -5.88 -1.86 4.12
N ALA A 160 -6.71 -1.35 3.22
CA ALA A 160 -8.16 -1.39 3.33
C ALA A 160 -8.78 -1.83 2.01
N GLU A 161 -9.82 -2.68 2.12
CA GLU A 161 -10.64 -3.10 0.99
C GLU A 161 -12.11 -3.20 1.41
N PHE A 162 -12.99 -2.64 0.60
CA PHE A 162 -14.43 -2.70 0.82
C PHE A 162 -15.18 -2.42 -0.48
N GLU A 163 -16.49 -2.66 -0.44
CA GLU A 163 -17.42 -2.30 -1.51
C GLU A 163 -18.37 -1.20 -1.03
N THR A 164 -18.76 -0.31 -1.94
CA THR A 164 -19.65 0.83 -1.66
C THR A 164 -20.52 1.18 -2.86
N ASP A 165 -21.69 1.74 -2.63
CA ASP A 165 -22.56 2.31 -3.67
C ASP A 165 -22.30 3.81 -3.94
N ALA A 166 -21.32 4.42 -3.26
CA ALA A 166 -20.94 5.83 -3.44
C ALA A 166 -20.83 6.24 -4.92
N ASP A 167 -21.10 7.51 -5.22
CA ASP A 167 -21.01 8.02 -6.59
C ASP A 167 -19.56 7.92 -7.09
N PHE A 168 -19.39 7.50 -8.35
CA PHE A 168 -18.06 7.30 -8.92
C PHE A 168 -17.28 8.62 -9.00
N ARG A 169 -17.96 9.76 -9.21
CA ARG A 169 -17.34 11.07 -9.23
C ARG A 169 -16.76 11.45 -7.87
N ASP A 170 -17.47 11.13 -6.80
CA ASP A 170 -17.01 11.40 -5.42
C ASP A 170 -15.82 10.51 -5.08
N LEU A 171 -15.86 9.24 -5.48
CA LEU A 171 -14.74 8.31 -5.37
C LEU A 171 -13.51 8.78 -6.17
N ALA A 172 -13.69 9.26 -7.39
CA ALA A 172 -12.61 9.82 -8.19
C ALA A 172 -11.99 11.08 -7.54
N SER A 173 -12.84 11.93 -6.96
CA SER A 173 -12.39 13.09 -6.17
C SER A 173 -11.62 12.68 -4.91
N TRP A 174 -11.99 11.57 -4.27
CA TRP A 174 -11.28 11.02 -3.11
C TRP A 174 -9.91 10.41 -3.48
N VAL A 175 -9.80 9.78 -4.65
CA VAL A 175 -8.53 9.24 -5.17
C VAL A 175 -7.53 10.36 -5.54
N ASP A 176 -8.01 11.54 -5.94
CA ASP A 176 -7.17 12.67 -6.36
C ASP A 176 -6.40 13.32 -5.18
N PRO A 177 -5.06 13.32 -5.18
CA PRO A 177 -4.23 13.87 -4.11
C PRO A 177 -4.38 15.38 -3.92
N HIS A 178 -4.84 16.13 -4.93
CA HIS A 178 -5.18 17.56 -4.75
C HIS A 178 -6.29 17.76 -3.71
N LYS A 179 -7.07 16.72 -3.41
CA LYS A 179 -8.23 16.77 -2.52
C LYS A 179 -8.01 16.05 -1.20
N TRP A 180 -6.89 15.36 -0.98
CA TRP A 180 -6.71 14.58 0.25
C TRP A 180 -6.73 15.42 1.53
N SER A 181 -6.25 16.67 1.51
CA SER A 181 -6.39 17.58 2.66
C SER A 181 -7.85 17.96 2.97
N SER A 182 -8.73 17.93 1.96
CA SER A 182 -10.17 18.15 2.15
C SER A 182 -10.90 16.88 2.58
N TRP A 183 -10.47 15.72 2.09
CA TRP A 183 -11.08 14.43 2.43
C TRP A 183 -10.59 13.86 3.76
N GLY A 184 -9.38 14.18 4.21
CA GLY A 184 -8.81 13.67 5.47
C GLY A 184 -8.06 14.73 6.26
N PRO A 185 -8.71 15.85 6.67
CA PRO A 185 -8.03 16.99 7.30
C PRO A 185 -7.40 16.67 8.67
N SER A 186 -7.86 15.59 9.33
CA SER A 186 -7.27 15.09 10.58
C SER A 186 -5.86 14.51 10.36
N PHE A 187 -5.62 13.97 9.15
CA PHE A 187 -4.37 13.30 8.77
C PHE A 187 -3.55 14.13 7.78
N PHE A 188 -4.11 14.50 6.63
CA PHE A 188 -3.45 15.32 5.60
C PHE A 188 -3.61 16.80 5.91
N LYS A 189 -2.54 17.43 6.42
CA LYS A 189 -2.50 18.86 6.69
C LYS A 189 -2.16 19.68 5.45
N LYS A 190 -1.49 19.07 4.46
CA LYS A 190 -1.08 19.73 3.22
C LYS A 190 -0.85 18.72 2.09
N MET A 191 -1.23 19.10 0.86
CA MET A 191 -0.98 18.36 -0.38
C MET A 191 -0.78 19.35 -1.54
N ASP A 192 0.34 20.06 -1.54
CA ASP A 192 0.61 21.07 -2.56
C ASP A 192 1.31 20.47 -3.77
N PHE A 193 0.86 20.81 -4.97
CA PHE A 193 1.56 20.45 -6.19
C PHE A 193 2.92 21.17 -6.27
N VAL A 194 3.98 20.43 -6.60
CA VAL A 194 5.35 20.93 -6.74
C VAL A 194 5.77 20.84 -8.21
N GLY A 195 5.92 21.98 -8.88
CA GLY A 195 6.28 22.05 -10.29
C GLY A 195 5.50 23.12 -11.05
N GLU A 196 5.42 23.00 -12.38
CA GLU A 196 4.52 23.84 -13.19
C GLU A 196 3.05 23.56 -12.82
N PRO A 197 2.17 24.57 -12.81
CA PRO A 197 0.85 24.49 -12.18
C PRO A 197 -0.10 23.43 -12.74
N ASP A 198 0.17 22.90 -13.94
CA ASP A 198 -0.57 21.78 -14.53
C ASP A 198 0.32 20.52 -14.56
N PRO A 199 -0.12 19.39 -13.99
CA PRO A 199 0.63 18.15 -14.09
C PRO A 199 0.77 17.76 -15.56
N ALA A 200 1.93 17.19 -15.93
CA ALA A 200 2.22 16.86 -17.31
C ALA A 200 1.20 15.83 -17.82
N ALA A 201 0.25 16.28 -18.64
CA ALA A 201 -0.71 15.41 -19.31
C ALA A 201 0.06 14.49 -20.26
N LEU A 202 -0.13 13.17 -20.11
CA LEU A 202 0.43 12.22 -21.05
C LEU A 202 -0.38 12.22 -22.34
N ALA A 203 0.29 12.41 -23.48
CA ALA A 203 -0.36 12.69 -24.76
C ALA A 203 -1.13 11.49 -25.37
N THR A 204 -1.25 10.35 -24.69
CA THR A 204 -2.40 9.44 -24.90
C THR A 204 -2.59 8.47 -23.73
N PRO A 205 -3.74 8.46 -23.03
CA PRO A 205 -3.85 7.79 -21.74
C PRO A 205 -4.50 6.39 -21.79
N PRO A 206 -4.23 5.51 -20.81
CA PRO A 206 -5.18 4.47 -20.42
C PRO A 206 -6.36 5.13 -19.69
N GLY A 207 -7.18 5.91 -20.41
CA GLY A 207 -8.27 6.63 -19.78
C GLY A 207 -8.61 7.95 -20.46
N ASP A 208 -9.64 8.60 -19.94
CA ASP A 208 -10.06 9.94 -20.39
C ASP A 208 -9.30 11.05 -19.64
N ASP A 209 -8.62 10.70 -18.55
CA ASP A 209 -7.76 11.59 -17.74
C ASP A 209 -6.57 10.79 -17.18
N HIS A 210 -5.36 11.34 -17.30
CA HIS A 210 -4.12 10.76 -16.80
C HIS A 210 -3.06 11.84 -16.68
N TRP A 211 -2.42 11.88 -15.52
CA TRP A 211 -1.35 12.82 -15.27
C TRP A 211 -0.38 12.29 -14.22
N HIS A 212 0.84 12.83 -14.23
CA HIS A 212 1.84 12.59 -13.21
C HIS A 212 2.28 13.91 -12.56
N GLY A 213 2.61 13.86 -11.28
CA GLY A 213 2.95 15.04 -10.50
C GLY A 213 3.79 14.73 -9.28
N VAL A 214 4.45 15.74 -8.73
CA VAL A 214 5.09 15.64 -7.42
C VAL A 214 4.29 16.49 -6.43
N PHE A 215 3.97 15.94 -5.27
CA PHE A 215 3.20 16.63 -4.23
C PHE A 215 4.03 16.75 -2.97
N HIS A 216 4.01 17.95 -2.36
CA HIS A 216 4.42 18.14 -0.98
C HIS A 216 3.29 17.69 -0.06
N GLU A 217 3.44 16.48 0.45
CA GLU A 217 2.59 15.93 1.50
C GLU A 217 3.08 16.42 2.87
N GLN A 218 2.14 16.91 3.68
CA GLN A 218 2.32 17.06 5.12
C GLN A 218 1.25 16.27 5.85
N VAL A 219 1.66 15.27 6.62
CA VAL A 219 0.75 14.45 7.44
C VAL A 219 0.96 14.71 8.93
N GLN A 220 -0.12 14.63 9.69
CA GLN A 220 -0.11 14.67 11.15
C GLN A 220 -0.25 13.25 11.70
N LEU A 221 0.84 12.72 12.26
CA LEU A 221 0.85 11.53 13.11
C LEU A 221 0.99 11.99 14.58
N LEU A 222 2.03 11.54 15.30
CA LEU A 222 2.44 12.15 16.58
C LEU A 222 3.13 13.51 16.40
N ARG A 223 3.59 13.79 15.19
CA ARG A 223 4.16 15.06 14.77
C ARG A 223 3.87 15.24 13.29
N ARG A 224 4.17 16.43 12.78
CA ARG A 224 4.14 16.69 11.34
C ARG A 224 5.29 15.99 10.64
N LEU A 225 4.98 15.26 9.58
CA LEU A 225 5.95 14.66 8.66
C LEU A 225 5.78 15.26 7.28
N ASN A 226 6.89 15.42 6.55
CA ASN A 226 6.92 16.11 5.27
C ASN A 226 7.65 15.27 4.22
N THR A 227 6.95 14.96 3.14
CA THR A 227 7.47 14.16 2.02
C THR A 227 7.15 14.84 0.70
N LEU A 228 7.98 14.55 -0.30
CA LEU A 228 7.64 14.73 -1.71
C LEU A 228 7.23 13.38 -2.26
N LEU A 229 5.99 13.28 -2.74
CA LEU A 229 5.44 12.06 -3.33
C LEU A 229 5.30 12.23 -4.83
N ARG A 230 5.83 11.28 -5.59
CA ARG A 230 5.57 11.17 -7.02
C ARG A 230 4.28 10.42 -7.23
N CYS A 231 3.26 11.14 -7.68
CA CYS A 231 1.90 10.66 -7.89
C CYS A 231 1.63 10.39 -9.38
N ALA A 232 0.90 9.33 -9.68
CA ALA A 232 0.39 8.98 -11.01
C ALA A 232 -1.11 8.71 -10.91
N TYR A 233 -1.92 9.63 -11.44
CA TYR A 233 -3.38 9.54 -11.43
C TYR A 233 -3.89 9.08 -12.78
N TRP A 234 -4.88 8.21 -12.81
CA TRP A 234 -5.58 7.88 -14.04
C TRP A 234 -7.06 7.61 -13.78
N ARG A 235 -7.89 7.89 -14.78
CA ARG A 235 -9.33 7.59 -14.76
C ARG A 235 -9.78 7.05 -16.11
N GLN A 236 -10.48 5.92 -16.07
CA GLN A 236 -11.13 5.30 -17.21
C GLN A 236 -12.65 5.42 -17.09
N ALA A 237 -13.21 6.48 -17.69
CA ALA A 237 -14.64 6.81 -17.62
C ALA A 237 -15.19 6.66 -16.17
N ASP A 238 -16.31 5.96 -16.03
CA ASP A 238 -16.91 5.61 -14.72
C ASP A 238 -16.64 4.15 -14.33
N ARG A 239 -15.58 3.56 -14.90
CA ARG A 239 -15.25 2.14 -14.70
C ARG A 239 -14.14 1.93 -13.70
N ALA A 240 -13.11 2.74 -13.75
CA ALA A 240 -11.99 2.64 -12.82
C ALA A 240 -11.25 3.97 -12.67
N VAL A 241 -10.73 4.21 -11.48
CA VAL A 241 -9.90 5.38 -11.15
C VAL A 241 -8.84 4.94 -10.17
N GLY A 242 -7.61 5.38 -10.39
CA GLY A 242 -6.47 4.98 -9.59
C GLY A 242 -5.47 6.11 -9.39
N MET A 243 -4.78 6.05 -8.26
CA MET A 243 -3.65 6.90 -7.90
C MET A 243 -2.57 5.99 -7.34
N THR A 244 -1.36 6.05 -7.88
CA THR A 244 -0.19 5.45 -7.23
C THR A 244 0.80 6.52 -6.82
N TYR A 245 1.42 6.34 -5.67
CA TYR A 245 2.41 7.26 -5.14
C TYR A 245 3.64 6.50 -4.67
N ASP A 246 4.81 7.13 -4.81
CA ASP A 246 6.09 6.65 -4.30
C ASP A 246 6.89 7.84 -3.77
N LEU A 247 7.74 7.58 -2.78
CA LEU A 247 8.56 8.58 -2.12
C LEU A 247 9.61 9.07 -3.11
N ASP A 248 9.57 10.36 -3.40
CA ASP A 248 10.62 11.04 -4.14
C ASP A 248 11.71 11.54 -3.17
N LEU A 249 11.28 12.16 -2.06
CA LEU A 249 12.17 12.70 -1.04
C LEU A 249 11.47 12.83 0.32
N SER A 250 12.12 12.41 1.42
CA SER A 250 11.73 12.83 2.77
C SER A 250 12.39 14.17 3.09
N LEU A 251 11.59 15.20 3.35
CA LEU A 251 12.08 16.56 3.57
C LEU A 251 12.61 16.78 4.99
N ASP A 252 12.15 15.96 5.93
CA ASP A 252 12.59 15.95 7.33
C ASP A 252 13.56 14.80 7.65
N GLY A 253 13.80 13.88 6.72
CA GLY A 253 14.71 12.74 6.89
C GLY A 253 14.16 11.65 7.81
N GLU A 254 12.84 11.60 8.02
CA GLU A 254 12.20 10.69 8.98
C GLU A 254 11.56 9.46 8.30
N ILE A 255 11.38 9.49 6.98
CA ILE A 255 10.72 8.44 6.20
C ILE A 255 11.68 7.95 5.12
N ASP A 256 11.91 6.64 5.09
CA ASP A 256 12.75 5.96 4.10
C ASP A 256 11.90 5.26 3.01
N VAL A 257 10.66 4.89 3.34
CA VAL A 257 9.72 4.26 2.42
C VAL A 257 8.37 4.93 2.58
N ASP A 258 7.79 5.42 1.49
CA ASP A 258 6.39 5.83 1.42
C ASP A 258 5.86 5.55 0.02
N ARG A 259 5.05 4.50 -0.11
CA ARG A 259 4.48 4.13 -1.41
C ARG A 259 3.16 3.42 -1.26
N GLY A 260 2.37 3.46 -2.30
CA GLY A 260 1.11 2.74 -2.30
C GLY A 260 0.21 3.16 -3.43
N TYR A 261 -1.08 2.87 -3.25
CA TYR A 261 -2.08 3.24 -4.21
C TYR A 261 -3.47 3.38 -3.59
N LEU A 262 -4.31 4.15 -4.25
CA LEU A 262 -5.76 4.14 -4.11
C LEU A 262 -6.33 3.65 -5.43
N LEU A 263 -7.26 2.70 -5.39
CA LEU A 263 -7.88 2.13 -6.58
C LEU A 263 -9.37 1.93 -6.35
N VAL A 264 -10.16 2.38 -7.31
CA VAL A 264 -11.61 2.17 -7.35
C VAL A 264 -11.95 1.49 -8.66
N THR A 265 -12.72 0.40 -8.60
CA THR A 265 -13.20 -0.32 -9.79
C THR A 265 -14.70 -0.55 -9.66
N ALA A 266 -15.45 -0.19 -10.70
CA ALA A 266 -16.87 -0.48 -10.80
C ALA A 266 -17.10 -1.99 -10.91
N LEU A 267 -18.05 -2.49 -10.12
CA LEU A 267 -18.51 -3.87 -10.14
C LEU A 267 -19.81 -3.98 -10.93
N ASP A 268 -20.35 -5.20 -11.04
CA ASP A 268 -21.71 -5.40 -11.52
C ASP A 268 -22.73 -4.90 -10.47
N GLY A 269 -23.84 -4.31 -10.94
CA GLY A 269 -24.71 -3.51 -10.07
C GLY A 269 -24.03 -2.19 -9.68
N HIS A 270 -24.73 -1.26 -9.05
CA HIS A 270 -24.21 0.09 -8.78
C HIS A 270 -23.05 0.16 -7.75
N MET A 271 -22.41 -0.97 -7.45
CA MET A 271 -21.34 -1.12 -6.48
C MET A 271 -19.96 -0.82 -7.09
N LYS A 272 -19.06 -0.36 -6.24
CA LYS A 272 -17.65 -0.13 -6.57
C LYS A 272 -16.81 -0.76 -5.48
N ARG A 273 -15.71 -1.39 -5.90
CA ARG A 273 -14.68 -1.88 -4.99
C ARG A 273 -13.63 -0.81 -4.81
N VAL A 274 -13.32 -0.51 -3.55
CA VAL A 274 -12.27 0.43 -3.16
C VAL A 274 -11.14 -0.37 -2.52
N LYS A 275 -9.92 -0.11 -2.96
CA LYS A 275 -8.68 -0.64 -2.40
C LYS A 275 -7.77 0.53 -2.07
N ALA A 276 -7.20 0.52 -0.87
CA ALA A 276 -6.26 1.53 -0.43
C ALA A 276 -5.06 0.84 0.24
N LEU A 277 -3.88 1.04 -0.32
CA LEU A 277 -2.62 0.52 0.19
C LEU A 277 -1.70 1.69 0.53
N LYS A 278 -1.06 1.64 1.70
CA LYS A 278 0.14 2.41 2.04
C LYS A 278 1.18 1.48 2.63
N VAL A 279 2.41 1.59 2.16
CA VAL A 279 3.59 0.97 2.75
C VAL A 279 4.49 2.10 3.21
N VAL A 280 4.73 2.16 4.51
CA VAL A 280 5.53 3.21 5.13
C VAL A 280 6.63 2.61 5.98
N GLY A 281 7.86 3.09 5.82
CA GLY A 281 9.03 2.71 6.60
C GLY A 281 9.77 3.95 7.05
N PHE A 282 10.17 3.97 8.31
CA PHE A 282 10.79 5.13 8.93
C PHE A 282 12.30 4.93 9.10
N THR A 283 13.04 6.04 9.02
CA THR A 283 14.50 6.06 9.27
C THR A 283 14.86 5.52 10.65
N ARG A 284 13.94 5.72 11.60
CA ARG A 284 14.11 5.38 13.00
C ARG A 284 13.17 4.23 13.37
N PRO A 285 13.69 3.05 13.78
CA PRO A 285 12.88 1.86 14.01
C PRO A 285 11.74 2.04 15.02
N GLU A 286 11.90 2.95 15.97
CA GLU A 286 10.83 3.28 16.93
C GLU A 286 9.56 3.86 16.27
N TRP A 287 9.67 4.44 15.07
CA TRP A 287 8.54 4.99 14.32
C TRP A 287 7.84 3.92 13.47
N ASP A 288 8.51 2.82 13.13
CA ASP A 288 7.84 1.67 12.52
C ASP A 288 6.84 1.03 13.49
N ALA A 289 7.06 1.15 14.80
CA ALA A 289 6.07 0.79 15.80
C ALA A 289 4.85 1.71 15.75
N LEU A 290 5.03 3.00 15.46
CA LEU A 290 3.93 3.96 15.35
C LEU A 290 2.97 3.62 14.21
N ALA A 291 3.49 3.21 13.05
CA ALA A 291 2.65 2.85 11.92
C ALA A 291 1.73 1.65 12.22
N GLN A 292 2.07 0.83 13.21
CA GLN A 292 1.21 -0.28 13.65
C GLN A 292 -0.04 0.19 14.42
N PHE A 293 -0.08 1.45 14.85
CA PHE A 293 -1.21 2.07 15.55
C PHE A 293 -2.11 2.89 14.63
N VAL A 294 -1.80 2.99 13.33
CA VAL A 294 -2.44 3.94 12.40
C VAL A 294 -3.87 3.60 12.00
N CYS A 295 -4.33 2.36 12.24
CA CYS A 295 -5.61 1.89 11.73
C CYS A 295 -6.82 2.78 12.07
N PRO A 296 -6.97 3.36 13.27
CA PRO A 296 -8.09 4.27 13.53
C PRO A 296 -8.07 5.51 12.62
N VAL A 297 -6.90 6.13 12.45
CA VAL A 297 -6.72 7.31 11.59
C VAL A 297 -6.90 6.94 10.12
N TRP A 298 -6.34 5.81 9.68
CA TRP A 298 -6.52 5.29 8.33
C TRP A 298 -7.98 4.94 8.02
N THR A 299 -8.68 4.34 8.99
CA THR A 299 -10.09 3.98 8.88
C THR A 299 -10.95 5.23 8.68
N ASP A 300 -10.63 6.32 9.39
CA ASP A 300 -11.32 7.59 9.21
C ASP A 300 -11.15 8.16 7.79
N LEU A 301 -9.94 8.11 7.23
CA LEU A 301 -9.69 8.52 5.85
C LEU A 301 -10.50 7.69 4.83
N VAL A 302 -10.54 6.37 4.98
CA VAL A 302 -11.26 5.50 4.02
C VAL A 302 -12.78 5.59 4.20
N ARG A 303 -13.29 5.94 5.37
CA ARG A 303 -14.73 6.25 5.56
C ARG A 303 -15.18 7.41 4.68
N GLN A 304 -14.30 8.36 4.42
CA GLN A 304 -14.63 9.53 3.62
C GLN A 304 -14.88 9.16 2.14
N ALA A 305 -14.31 8.04 1.67
CA ALA A 305 -14.63 7.47 0.36
C ALA A 305 -16.09 7.00 0.22
N VAL A 306 -16.80 6.75 1.34
CA VAL A 306 -18.23 6.38 1.33
C VAL A 306 -19.14 7.55 1.65
N ALA A 307 -18.65 8.79 1.52
CA ALA A 307 -19.50 9.96 1.57
C ALA A 307 -20.57 9.91 0.46
N GLY A 308 -21.83 10.16 0.82
CA GLY A 308 -22.96 10.08 -0.12
C GLY A 308 -23.48 8.66 -0.41
N ALA A 309 -22.78 7.61 0.04
CA ALA A 309 -23.24 6.23 -0.06
C ALA A 309 -24.44 5.94 0.85
N THR A 310 -25.19 4.89 0.51
CA THR A 310 -26.22 4.30 1.37
C THR A 310 -25.81 2.93 1.91
N THR A 311 -24.84 2.28 1.28
CA THR A 311 -24.33 0.98 1.71
C THR A 311 -22.83 0.86 1.50
N SER A 312 -22.17 0.20 2.44
CA SER A 312 -20.80 -0.28 2.28
C SER A 312 -20.60 -1.58 3.03
N THR A 313 -19.74 -2.44 2.50
CA THR A 313 -19.46 -3.77 3.07
C THR A 313 -17.97 -4.04 3.03
N VAL A 314 -17.40 -4.37 4.19
CA VAL A 314 -16.00 -4.83 4.26
C VAL A 314 -15.90 -6.18 3.56
N THR A 315 -14.90 -6.32 2.70
CA THR A 315 -14.61 -7.59 2.03
C THR A 315 -13.39 -8.25 2.67
N SER A 316 -13.23 -9.55 2.44
CA SER A 316 -11.95 -10.20 2.76
C SER A 316 -10.84 -9.56 1.93
N PRO A 317 -9.70 -9.18 2.52
CA PRO A 317 -8.59 -8.61 1.78
C PRO A 317 -8.19 -9.56 0.65
N THR A 318 -8.27 -9.07 -0.59
CA THR A 318 -7.80 -9.80 -1.78
C THR A 318 -6.28 -9.74 -1.89
N GLN A 319 -5.65 -8.83 -1.16
CA GLN A 319 -4.22 -8.63 -1.13
C GLN A 319 -3.66 -9.08 0.23
N ALA A 320 -2.68 -9.98 0.20
CA ALA A 320 -1.89 -10.37 1.37
C ALA A 320 -0.46 -9.86 1.14
N PRO A 321 0.23 -9.26 2.14
CA PRO A 321 1.55 -8.67 1.91
C PRO A 321 2.51 -9.68 1.28
N PRO A 322 3.52 -9.20 0.53
CA PRO A 322 4.52 -10.10 -0.04
C PRO A 322 5.08 -10.98 1.08
N SER A 323 4.85 -12.28 0.99
CA SER A 323 5.50 -13.24 1.88
C SER A 323 7.01 -13.03 1.71
N SER A 324 7.76 -12.91 2.80
CA SER A 324 9.22 -12.91 2.77
C SER A 324 9.68 -14.14 2.00
N SER A 325 10.00 -13.95 0.73
CA SER A 325 10.47 -15.03 -0.12
C SER A 325 11.97 -15.16 0.13
N PRO A 326 12.48 -16.36 0.42
CA PRO A 326 13.92 -16.59 0.60
C PRO A 326 14.75 -16.10 -0.59
N LEU A 327 14.13 -16.01 -1.78
CA LEU A 327 14.71 -15.46 -3.00
C LEU A 327 14.98 -13.95 -2.91
N VAL A 328 14.08 -13.19 -2.27
CA VAL A 328 14.24 -11.75 -2.02
C VAL A 328 15.33 -11.52 -0.97
N ASP A 329 15.34 -12.31 0.11
CA ASP A 329 16.39 -12.26 1.13
C ASP A 329 17.77 -12.62 0.56
N THR A 330 17.82 -13.57 -0.38
CA THR A 330 19.04 -13.96 -1.10
C THR A 330 19.53 -12.82 -2.01
N PHE A 331 18.61 -12.15 -2.71
CA PHE A 331 18.95 -11.01 -3.56
C PHE A 331 19.45 -9.81 -2.74
N GLU A 332 18.81 -9.53 -1.59
CA GLU A 332 19.28 -8.52 -0.63
C GLU A 332 20.68 -8.84 -0.11
N ALA A 333 20.99 -10.11 0.22
CA ALA A 333 22.34 -10.50 0.63
C ALA A 333 23.39 -10.30 -0.48
N TRP A 334 23.02 -10.48 -1.75
CA TRP A 334 23.87 -10.15 -2.89
C TRP A 334 24.07 -8.64 -3.05
N VAL A 335 23.01 -7.84 -2.86
CA VAL A 335 23.09 -6.38 -2.87
C VAL A 335 24.00 -5.88 -1.75
N ASP A 336 23.90 -6.44 -0.54
CA ASP A 336 24.76 -6.13 0.60
C ASP A 336 26.22 -6.53 0.35
N PHE A 337 26.47 -7.70 -0.27
CA PHE A 337 27.82 -8.12 -0.67
C PHE A 337 28.43 -7.14 -1.69
N LEU A 338 27.65 -6.72 -2.69
CA LEU A 338 28.08 -5.74 -3.69
C LEU A 338 28.30 -4.36 -3.07
N GLY A 339 27.45 -3.95 -2.13
CA GLY A 339 27.60 -2.71 -1.36
C GLY A 339 28.83 -2.70 -0.45
N ALA A 340 29.09 -3.82 0.25
CA ALA A 340 30.30 -4.01 1.05
C ALA A 340 31.56 -4.00 0.17
N SER A 341 31.47 -4.58 -1.03
CA SER A 341 32.55 -4.51 -2.03
C SER A 341 32.78 -3.07 -2.49
N ALA A 342 31.71 -2.31 -2.80
CA ALA A 342 31.76 -0.89 -3.15
C ALA A 342 32.44 -0.02 -2.05
N SER A 343 32.17 -0.31 -0.77
CA SER A 343 32.81 0.39 0.36
C SER A 343 34.34 0.26 0.39
N THR A 344 34.89 -0.81 -0.19
CA THR A 344 36.34 -1.04 -0.30
C THR A 344 36.95 -0.11 -1.34
N TYR A 345 36.23 0.14 -2.44
CA TYR A 345 36.65 1.10 -3.46
C TYR A 345 36.58 2.54 -2.96
N LEU A 346 35.57 2.89 -2.17
CA LEU A 346 35.48 4.21 -1.52
C LEU A 346 36.66 4.46 -0.57
N ARG A 347 37.04 3.47 0.24
CA ARG A 347 38.21 3.58 1.14
C ARG A 347 39.54 3.67 0.38
N LEU A 348 39.69 2.94 -0.73
CA LEU A 348 40.85 3.11 -1.61
C LEU A 348 40.89 4.53 -2.19
N PHE A 349 39.72 5.09 -2.54
CA PHE A 349 39.59 6.43 -3.11
C PHE A 349 39.85 7.54 -2.11
N GLU A 350 39.44 7.36 -0.85
CA GLU A 350 39.80 8.23 0.26
C GLU A 350 41.31 8.26 0.47
N GLY A 351 41.97 7.09 0.49
CA GLY A 351 43.42 7.00 0.61
C GLY A 351 44.18 7.68 -0.55
N THR A 352 43.69 7.56 -1.79
CA THR A 352 44.23 8.30 -2.94
C THR A 352 44.00 9.81 -2.78
N SER A 353 42.80 10.21 -2.34
CA SER A 353 42.42 11.62 -2.15
C SER A 353 43.25 12.31 -1.05
N GLU A 354 43.58 11.61 0.02
CA GLU A 354 44.46 12.11 1.09
C GLU A 354 45.89 12.36 0.58
N LYS A 355 46.46 11.45 -0.22
CA LYS A 355 47.78 11.63 -0.83
C LYS A 355 47.82 12.79 -1.83
N VAL A 356 46.76 12.96 -2.62
CA VAL A 356 46.58 14.10 -3.54
C VAL A 356 46.51 15.41 -2.75
N ARG A 357 45.74 15.44 -1.66
CA ARG A 357 45.57 16.64 -0.81
C ARG A 357 46.85 17.03 -0.08
N ALA A 358 47.71 16.06 0.27
CA ALA A 358 49.05 16.28 0.82
C ALA A 358 50.08 16.86 -0.19
N ARG A 359 49.68 17.16 -1.43
CA ARG A 359 50.51 17.76 -2.51
C ARG A 359 51.77 16.95 -2.89
N GLY A 360 51.78 15.65 -2.62
CA GLY A 360 52.89 14.75 -2.91
C GLY A 360 52.59 13.67 -3.96
N TYR A 361 51.44 13.71 -4.64
CA TYR A 361 50.99 12.63 -5.51
C TYR A 361 51.81 12.57 -6.81
N SER A 362 52.68 11.56 -6.89
CA SER A 362 53.60 11.36 -8.01
C SER A 362 53.03 10.40 -9.06
N SER A 363 53.67 10.35 -10.23
CA SER A 363 53.34 9.34 -11.25
C SER A 363 53.59 7.90 -10.77
N ALA A 364 54.49 7.70 -9.80
CA ALA A 364 54.71 6.40 -9.18
C ALA A 364 53.54 6.01 -8.26
N ASP A 365 52.96 6.97 -7.53
CA ASP A 365 51.78 6.74 -6.69
C ASP A 365 50.55 6.41 -7.54
N LEU A 366 50.37 7.08 -8.68
CA LEU A 366 49.32 6.77 -9.64
C LEU A 366 49.41 5.33 -10.17
N LEU A 367 50.63 4.87 -10.48
CA LEU A 367 50.86 3.50 -10.95
C LEU A 367 50.68 2.48 -9.83
N ASP A 368 51.09 2.77 -8.60
CA ASP A 368 50.93 1.85 -7.47
C ASP A 368 49.48 1.76 -7.00
N ASP A 369 48.79 2.90 -6.84
CA ASP A 369 47.37 2.94 -6.49
C ASP A 369 46.53 2.33 -7.63
N GLY A 370 46.83 2.65 -8.89
CA GLY A 370 46.21 2.02 -10.06
C GLY A 370 46.37 0.49 -10.07
N ARG A 371 47.56 -0.04 -9.76
CA ARG A 371 47.78 -1.49 -9.61
C ARG A 371 46.97 -2.08 -8.47
N ARG A 372 46.81 -1.37 -7.35
CA ARG A 372 45.98 -1.82 -6.21
C ARG A 372 44.50 -1.85 -6.59
N TYR A 373 43.97 -0.83 -7.28
CA TYR A 373 42.60 -0.83 -7.79
C TYR A 373 42.34 -1.99 -8.74
N TRP A 374 43.17 -2.13 -9.78
CA TRP A 374 43.00 -3.20 -10.76
C TRP A 374 43.20 -4.59 -10.16
N SER A 375 44.11 -4.74 -9.20
CA SER A 375 44.30 -6.01 -8.49
C SER A 375 43.11 -6.35 -7.59
N GLN A 376 42.53 -5.36 -6.89
CA GLN A 376 41.36 -5.58 -6.04
C GLN A 376 40.12 -5.89 -6.88
N LEU A 377 39.91 -5.15 -7.97
CA LEU A 377 38.85 -5.41 -8.95
C LEU A 377 38.97 -6.80 -9.55
N ALA A 378 40.17 -7.20 -9.98
CA ALA A 378 40.40 -8.53 -10.51
C ALA A 378 40.14 -9.64 -9.47
N LYS A 379 40.48 -9.41 -8.19
CA LYS A 379 40.21 -10.36 -7.10
C LYS A 379 38.72 -10.48 -6.80
N ASP A 380 38.00 -9.37 -6.72
CA ASP A 380 36.58 -9.37 -6.41
C ASP A 380 35.76 -9.91 -7.58
N TRP A 381 36.16 -9.57 -8.82
CA TRP A 381 35.59 -10.16 -10.03
C TRP A 381 35.89 -11.65 -10.13
N ALA A 382 37.11 -12.09 -9.85
CA ALA A 382 37.46 -13.51 -9.84
C ALA A 382 36.69 -14.27 -8.75
N LYS A 383 36.50 -13.69 -7.56
CA LYS A 383 35.68 -14.29 -6.50
C LYS A 383 34.21 -14.39 -6.90
N ALA A 384 33.63 -13.31 -7.43
CA ALA A 384 32.24 -13.29 -7.88
C ALA A 384 32.02 -14.26 -9.06
N TRP A 385 32.97 -14.34 -10.00
CA TRP A 385 32.91 -15.25 -11.13
C TRP A 385 33.09 -16.71 -10.71
N THR A 386 34.06 -17.01 -9.85
CA THR A 386 34.29 -18.38 -9.35
C THR A 386 33.07 -18.85 -8.57
N HIS A 387 32.56 -18.04 -7.64
CA HIS A 387 31.34 -18.38 -6.90
C HIS A 387 30.10 -18.44 -7.79
N GLY A 388 29.97 -17.55 -8.77
CA GLY A 388 28.87 -17.60 -9.74
C GLY A 388 28.89 -18.88 -10.56
N MET A 389 30.07 -19.32 -11.00
CA MET A 389 30.24 -20.58 -11.72
C MET A 389 30.02 -21.81 -10.83
N ASP A 390 30.49 -21.77 -9.58
CA ASP A 390 30.25 -22.84 -8.60
C ASP A 390 28.75 -22.95 -8.28
N THR A 391 28.05 -21.83 -8.17
CA THR A 391 26.60 -21.79 -7.94
C THR A 391 25.82 -22.30 -9.16
N VAL A 392 26.26 -21.95 -10.38
CA VAL A 392 25.66 -22.48 -11.62
C VAL A 392 25.88 -24.00 -11.74
N ASN A 393 27.06 -24.50 -11.36
CA ASN A 393 27.35 -25.93 -11.33
C ASN A 393 26.53 -26.65 -10.25
N GLU A 394 26.36 -26.05 -9.06
CA GLU A 394 25.53 -26.60 -7.99
C GLU A 394 24.05 -26.67 -8.38
N VAL A 395 23.53 -25.64 -9.05
CA VAL A 395 22.17 -25.62 -9.60
C VAL A 395 22.01 -26.64 -10.73
N ALA A 396 23.05 -26.86 -11.55
CA ALA A 396 23.05 -27.89 -12.57
C ALA A 396 23.09 -29.31 -12.00
N GLU A 397 23.75 -29.51 -10.85
CA GLU A 397 23.90 -30.83 -10.21
C GLU A 397 22.75 -31.19 -9.25
N HIS A 398 22.18 -30.20 -8.56
CA HIS A 398 21.21 -30.40 -7.46
C HIS A 398 19.87 -29.71 -7.70
N GLY A 399 19.66 -29.08 -8.86
CA GLY A 399 18.46 -28.34 -9.20
C GLY A 399 18.42 -26.94 -8.56
N VAL A 400 17.40 -26.16 -8.90
CA VAL A 400 17.17 -24.80 -8.36
C VAL A 400 17.01 -24.78 -6.82
N ASP A 401 16.79 -25.96 -6.22
CA ASP A 401 16.65 -26.18 -4.77
C ASP A 401 17.97 -26.03 -3.99
N ALA A 402 19.12 -25.89 -4.67
CA ALA A 402 20.43 -25.70 -4.06
C ALA A 402 20.65 -24.29 -3.46
N GLY A 403 19.90 -23.28 -3.92
CA GLY A 403 20.01 -21.88 -3.50
C GLY A 403 21.22 -21.13 -4.12
N PHE A 404 21.16 -19.79 -4.13
CA PHE A 404 22.22 -18.91 -4.68
C PHE A 404 22.97 -18.17 -3.57
N THR A 405 23.91 -18.83 -2.91
CA THR A 405 24.58 -18.28 -1.71
C THR A 405 25.78 -17.39 -2.09
N PRO A 406 25.86 -16.11 -1.63
CA PRO A 406 26.98 -15.24 -1.93
C PRO A 406 28.29 -15.62 -1.19
N PRO A 407 29.46 -15.11 -1.65
CA PRO A 407 30.76 -15.45 -1.04
C PRO A 407 30.83 -15.09 0.45
N GLY A 408 31.16 -16.07 1.31
CA GLY A 408 31.40 -15.86 2.74
C GLY A 408 30.20 -16.10 3.66
N VAL A 409 29.04 -16.48 3.12
CA VAL A 409 27.89 -16.93 3.90
C VAL A 409 27.91 -18.47 4.02
N PRO A 410 27.75 -19.07 5.22
CA PRO A 410 27.76 -20.53 5.38
C PRO A 410 26.65 -21.20 4.56
N HIS A 411 27.00 -22.21 3.77
CA HIS A 411 26.08 -22.96 2.89
C HIS A 411 24.88 -23.61 3.64
N GLU A 412 25.01 -23.82 4.95
CA GLU A 412 23.95 -24.35 5.82
C GLU A 412 22.77 -23.37 5.97
N VAL A 413 23.02 -22.06 5.84
CA VAL A 413 21.98 -21.01 5.86
C VAL A 413 21.17 -21.03 4.55
N GLY A 414 21.83 -21.31 3.42
CA GLY A 414 21.16 -21.46 2.12
C GLY A 414 20.29 -22.73 2.02
N ARG A 415 20.76 -23.86 2.57
CA ARG A 415 19.99 -25.13 2.58
C ARG A 415 18.84 -25.16 3.60
N GLY A 416 18.96 -24.44 4.71
CA GLY A 416 17.93 -24.37 5.76
C GLY A 416 16.60 -23.79 5.26
N ALA A 417 16.64 -22.95 4.21
CA ALA A 417 15.47 -22.26 3.65
C ALA A 417 14.47 -23.18 2.92
N VAL A 418 14.87 -24.37 2.45
CA VAL A 418 14.02 -25.25 1.62
C VAL A 418 13.60 -26.57 2.32
N SER A 419 14.29 -26.99 3.40
CA SER A 419 13.81 -28.11 4.23
C SER A 419 12.46 -27.82 4.92
N ALA A 420 12.13 -26.53 5.11
CA ALA A 420 10.83 -26.08 5.60
C ALA A 420 9.72 -26.10 4.53
N LEU A 421 10.07 -26.12 3.23
CA LEU A 421 9.13 -26.17 2.10
C LEU A 421 8.72 -27.61 1.71
N THR A 422 9.49 -28.62 2.12
CA THR A 422 9.31 -30.02 1.69
C THR A 422 8.94 -30.99 2.80
N SER A 423 8.85 -30.53 4.06
CA SER A 423 8.33 -31.35 5.16
C SER A 423 6.79 -31.23 5.21
N PRO A 424 6.01 -32.29 4.90
CA PRO A 424 4.57 -32.25 5.14
C PRO A 424 4.32 -32.23 6.65
N THR A 425 3.77 -31.13 7.15
CA THR A 425 3.23 -31.03 8.51
C THR A 425 2.17 -32.11 8.68
N THR A 426 2.51 -33.18 9.41
CA THR A 426 1.56 -34.24 9.76
C THR A 426 0.70 -33.72 10.91
N ALA A 427 -0.43 -33.10 10.59
CA ALA A 427 -1.48 -32.83 11.56
C ALA A 427 -2.37 -34.09 11.68
N GLU A 428 -2.40 -34.65 12.88
CA GLU A 428 -3.27 -35.77 13.26
C GLU A 428 -4.74 -35.33 13.18
N PRO A 429 -5.65 -36.10 12.52
CA PRO A 429 -7.05 -35.70 12.40
C PRO A 429 -7.83 -35.99 13.70
N PRO A 430 -8.79 -35.12 14.09
CA PRO A 430 -9.58 -35.31 15.30
C PRO A 430 -10.64 -36.43 15.13
N PRO A 431 -11.09 -37.07 16.24
CA PRO A 431 -12.01 -38.19 16.19
C PRO A 431 -13.45 -37.78 15.82
N THR A 432 -14.08 -38.60 14.99
CA THR A 432 -15.44 -38.43 14.44
C THR A 432 -16.52 -38.66 15.52
N PRO A 433 -17.58 -37.82 15.62
CA PRO A 433 -18.73 -38.11 16.47
C PRO A 433 -19.76 -39.03 15.78
N PRO A 434 -20.58 -39.79 16.53
CA PRO A 434 -21.53 -40.75 15.98
C PRO A 434 -22.80 -40.09 15.41
N PRO A 435 -23.55 -40.78 14.52
CA PRO A 435 -24.66 -40.17 13.78
C PRO A 435 -25.92 -40.03 14.64
N ALA A 436 -26.56 -38.85 14.55
CA ALA A 436 -27.90 -38.61 15.07
C ALA A 436 -28.96 -39.05 14.04
N ALA A 437 -29.99 -39.72 14.55
CA ALA A 437 -31.09 -40.32 13.80
C ALA A 437 -31.95 -39.28 13.05
N ALA A 438 -32.38 -39.67 11.85
CA ALA A 438 -33.42 -38.98 11.07
C ALA A 438 -34.81 -39.12 11.71
N PRO A 439 -35.73 -38.22 11.38
CA PRO A 439 -37.11 -38.61 11.15
C PRO A 439 -37.54 -38.35 9.70
N ALA A 440 -38.40 -39.26 9.27
CA ALA A 440 -39.00 -39.38 7.95
C ALA A 440 -40.14 -38.38 7.71
N GLY A 441 -40.47 -38.14 6.44
CA GLY A 441 -41.87 -37.96 6.04
C GLY A 441 -42.17 -37.00 4.87
N ALA A 442 -42.87 -37.56 3.88
CA ALA A 442 -43.71 -36.94 2.83
C ALA A 442 -42.98 -36.26 1.64
N ALA A 443 -42.86 -36.89 0.46
CA ALA A 443 -43.88 -37.31 -0.53
C ALA A 443 -44.53 -36.14 -1.28
N GLY A 444 -44.38 -36.12 -2.61
CA GLY A 444 -45.13 -35.25 -3.52
C GLY A 444 -44.56 -35.21 -4.94
N ALA A 445 -45.03 -36.11 -5.81
CA ALA A 445 -44.67 -36.25 -7.22
C ALA A 445 -45.45 -35.29 -8.15
N MET A 446 -44.95 -35.12 -9.39
CA MET A 446 -45.64 -34.88 -10.71
C MET A 446 -44.72 -34.01 -11.59
N ALA A 447 -44.05 -34.47 -12.65
CA ALA A 447 -44.49 -35.03 -13.95
C ALA A 447 -44.88 -33.98 -15.01
N GLY A 448 -44.23 -34.08 -16.19
CA GLY A 448 -44.60 -33.45 -17.48
C GLY A 448 -43.53 -32.49 -18.00
N GLY A 449 -42.97 -32.58 -19.22
CA GLY A 449 -43.34 -33.32 -20.42
C GLY A 449 -43.16 -32.41 -21.66
N THR A 450 -42.03 -32.57 -22.34
CA THR A 450 -41.72 -32.40 -23.79
C THR A 450 -42.64 -31.59 -24.74
N ALA A 451 -42.03 -30.70 -25.54
CA ALA A 451 -42.20 -30.50 -27.01
C ALA A 451 -41.11 -29.49 -27.47
N GLY A 452 -40.41 -29.55 -28.61
CA GLY A 452 -40.76 -30.02 -29.95
C GLY A 452 -40.69 -28.82 -30.93
N ALA A 453 -39.66 -28.76 -31.79
CA ALA A 453 -39.27 -27.75 -32.80
C ALA A 453 -40.38 -27.41 -33.86
N PRO A 454 -40.23 -26.53 -34.92
CA PRO A 454 -38.99 -26.09 -35.61
C PRO A 454 -38.95 -24.67 -36.28
N ALA A 455 -37.75 -24.38 -36.82
CA ALA A 455 -37.30 -23.54 -37.97
C ALA A 455 -38.20 -22.48 -38.65
N GLY A 456 -37.59 -21.31 -38.91
CA GLY A 456 -38.01 -20.31 -39.90
C GLY A 456 -36.83 -19.42 -40.33
N ALA A 457 -36.73 -19.13 -41.63
CA ALA A 457 -35.56 -18.61 -42.36
C ALA A 457 -35.25 -17.10 -42.16
N GLY A 458 -34.00 -16.71 -42.47
CA GLY A 458 -33.40 -15.38 -42.27
C GLY A 458 -33.94 -14.21 -43.12
N PRO A 459 -33.29 -13.03 -43.04
CA PRO A 459 -32.24 -12.73 -44.02
C PRO A 459 -30.98 -11.97 -43.49
N THR A 460 -30.01 -11.95 -44.38
CA THR A 460 -28.64 -11.41 -44.44
C THR A 460 -28.28 -10.02 -43.86
N GLY A 461 -27.12 -9.97 -43.17
CA GLY A 461 -26.11 -8.88 -43.18
C GLY A 461 -25.89 -8.12 -41.86
N PRO A 462 -24.70 -7.53 -41.55
CA PRO A 462 -23.33 -7.69 -42.08
C PRO A 462 -22.33 -8.30 -41.05
N SER A 463 -21.11 -8.61 -41.49
CA SER A 463 -19.99 -9.18 -40.73
C SER A 463 -19.69 -8.52 -39.36
N PRO A 464 -19.37 -9.29 -38.30
CA PRO A 464 -18.81 -8.75 -37.07
C PRO A 464 -17.29 -8.53 -37.26
N GLY A 465 -16.94 -7.38 -37.82
CA GLY A 465 -15.57 -6.90 -37.93
C GLY A 465 -15.51 -5.46 -37.43
N ALA A 466 -15.75 -5.23 -36.14
CA ALA A 466 -15.60 -3.92 -35.53
C ALA A 466 -14.88 -4.05 -34.19
N ALA A 467 -13.56 -3.84 -34.27
CA ALA A 467 -12.64 -3.36 -33.25
C ALA A 467 -13.07 -3.48 -31.78
N MET A 468 -12.53 -4.51 -31.11
CA MET A 468 -12.27 -4.46 -29.67
C MET A 468 -11.50 -3.18 -29.34
N GLY A 469 -12.05 -2.36 -28.45
CA GLY A 469 -11.42 -1.14 -27.94
C GLY A 469 -10.08 -1.48 -27.29
N GLN A 470 -8.99 -1.26 -28.01
CA GLN A 470 -7.65 -1.45 -27.52
C GLN A 470 -7.29 -0.33 -26.53
N GLU A 471 -7.11 -0.67 -25.26
CA GLU A 471 -6.46 0.16 -24.23
C GLU A 471 -5.11 0.68 -24.75
N ARG A 472 -4.83 1.98 -24.57
CA ARG A 472 -3.60 2.64 -25.09
C ARG A 472 -2.90 3.45 -24.00
N SER A 473 -1.82 2.94 -23.43
CA SER A 473 -0.88 3.74 -22.62
C SER A 473 0.39 4.00 -23.41
N PHE A 474 0.84 5.26 -23.46
CA PHE A 474 2.13 5.65 -24.02
C PHE A 474 2.96 6.37 -22.95
N VAL A 475 4.26 6.07 -22.89
CA VAL A 475 5.23 6.73 -22.01
C VAL A 475 6.20 7.53 -22.88
N PRO A 476 6.29 8.87 -22.75
CA PRO A 476 7.20 9.68 -23.56
C PRO A 476 8.66 9.40 -23.18
N VAL A 477 9.50 9.19 -24.19
CA VAL A 477 10.92 8.88 -24.04
C VAL A 477 11.71 9.70 -25.07
N PRO A 478 12.08 10.96 -24.73
CA PRO A 478 12.72 11.88 -25.67
C PRO A 478 14.06 11.38 -26.23
N THR A 479 14.67 10.39 -25.59
CA THR A 479 15.97 9.81 -25.95
C THR A 479 15.86 8.69 -26.99
N LEU A 480 14.66 8.23 -27.34
CA LEU A 480 14.45 7.15 -28.31
C LEU A 480 14.19 7.67 -29.72
N THR A 481 14.46 6.83 -30.71
CA THR A 481 14.10 7.02 -32.10
C THR A 481 13.10 5.92 -32.52
N PRO A 482 12.27 6.13 -33.56
CA PRO A 482 11.34 5.11 -34.03
C PRO A 482 12.00 3.81 -34.51
N SER A 483 13.31 3.86 -34.80
CA SER A 483 14.12 2.69 -35.16
C SER A 483 14.68 1.92 -33.96
N ASP A 484 14.57 2.46 -32.76
CA ASP A 484 15.05 1.79 -31.56
C ASP A 484 14.15 0.62 -31.20
N ALA A 485 14.77 -0.45 -30.70
CA ALA A 485 14.09 -1.62 -30.16
C ALA A 485 14.34 -1.69 -28.64
N PRO A 486 13.76 -0.78 -27.83
CA PRO A 486 13.93 -0.83 -26.40
C PRO A 486 13.28 -2.10 -25.85
N THR A 487 13.87 -2.65 -24.80
CA THR A 487 13.26 -3.73 -24.02
C THR A 487 12.81 -3.18 -22.68
N VAL A 488 12.18 -4.00 -21.87
CA VAL A 488 11.83 -3.67 -20.50
C VAL A 488 12.51 -4.67 -19.56
N SER A 489 12.76 -4.29 -18.32
CA SER A 489 13.06 -5.25 -17.25
C SER A 489 11.84 -6.14 -17.01
N ASP A 490 12.02 -7.16 -16.17
CA ASP A 490 10.86 -7.78 -15.55
C ASP A 490 10.01 -6.69 -14.87
N LEU A 491 8.69 -6.75 -15.10
CA LEU A 491 7.75 -5.85 -14.47
C LEU A 491 7.21 -6.56 -13.23
N VAL A 492 7.42 -5.95 -12.07
CA VAL A 492 6.99 -6.51 -10.79
C VAL A 492 5.70 -5.82 -10.38
N SER A 493 4.69 -6.61 -10.05
CA SER A 493 3.46 -6.08 -9.50
C SER A 493 3.77 -5.32 -8.21
N ILE A 494 3.29 -4.08 -8.11
CA ILE A 494 3.27 -3.36 -6.83
C ILE A 494 2.12 -3.84 -5.94
N GLU A 495 1.23 -4.68 -6.51
CA GLU A 495 0.26 -5.42 -5.74
C GLU A 495 0.94 -6.63 -5.07
N ALA A 496 0.35 -7.13 -4.01
CA ALA A 496 1.05 -8.04 -3.13
C ALA A 496 1.06 -9.47 -3.69
N GLY A 497 2.15 -10.19 -3.42
CA GLY A 497 2.53 -11.42 -4.12
C GLY A 497 3.65 -11.20 -5.14
N GLY A 498 3.98 -9.94 -5.48
CA GLY A 498 5.12 -9.59 -6.32
C GLY A 498 5.08 -10.30 -7.67
N ALA A 499 3.87 -10.51 -8.22
CA ALA A 499 3.68 -11.21 -9.48
C ALA A 499 4.59 -10.58 -10.54
N VAL A 500 5.40 -11.40 -11.17
CA VAL A 500 6.38 -10.93 -12.15
C VAL A 500 5.80 -11.19 -13.54
N LEU A 501 5.64 -10.11 -14.30
CA LEU A 501 5.52 -10.17 -15.75
C LEU A 501 6.95 -10.19 -16.29
N ALA A 502 7.38 -11.34 -16.79
CA ALA A 502 8.72 -11.46 -17.34
C ALA A 502 8.89 -10.51 -18.53
N ALA A 503 10.08 -9.94 -18.71
CA ALA A 503 10.36 -9.01 -19.81
C ALA A 503 9.97 -9.59 -21.19
N THR A 504 10.12 -10.90 -21.37
CA THR A 504 9.75 -11.63 -22.60
C THR A 504 8.26 -11.69 -22.86
N GLU A 505 7.43 -11.49 -21.84
CA GLU A 505 5.97 -11.46 -21.93
C GLU A 505 5.44 -10.05 -22.21
N VAL A 506 6.33 -9.05 -22.24
CA VAL A 506 6.00 -7.65 -22.44
C VAL A 506 6.57 -7.17 -23.76
N THR A 507 5.68 -6.85 -24.69
CA THR A 507 6.03 -6.20 -25.95
C THR A 507 6.14 -4.70 -25.75
N VAL A 508 7.29 -4.13 -26.12
CA VAL A 508 7.52 -2.69 -26.18
C VAL A 508 7.48 -2.25 -27.64
N THR A 509 6.69 -1.23 -27.95
CA THR A 509 6.66 -0.61 -29.29
C THR A 509 6.91 0.87 -29.18
N VAL A 510 7.82 1.40 -30.00
CA VAL A 510 8.08 2.84 -30.09
C VAL A 510 7.09 3.47 -31.06
N HIS A 511 6.52 4.60 -30.68
CA HIS A 511 5.61 5.41 -31.48
C HIS A 511 6.11 6.85 -31.50
N THR A 512 5.71 7.60 -32.51
CA THR A 512 5.91 9.05 -32.56
C THR A 512 4.56 9.71 -32.34
N GLU A 513 4.45 10.52 -31.29
CA GLU A 513 3.23 11.22 -30.95
C GLU A 513 3.00 12.46 -31.82
N ALA A 514 1.78 13.00 -31.76
CA ALA A 514 1.42 14.27 -32.39
C ALA A 514 2.21 15.41 -31.73
N GLY A 515 3.36 15.75 -32.32
CA GLY A 515 4.35 16.65 -31.74
C GLY A 515 5.80 16.22 -31.98
N GLY A 516 6.02 15.01 -32.50
CA GLY A 516 7.36 14.48 -32.83
C GLY A 516 8.07 13.83 -31.64
N THR A 517 7.48 13.86 -30.45
CA THR A 517 8.02 13.19 -29.26
C THR A 517 7.91 11.67 -29.43
N PRO A 518 9.03 10.92 -29.31
CA PRO A 518 9.00 9.47 -29.24
C PRO A 518 8.37 9.02 -27.93
N SER A 519 7.50 8.02 -27.99
CA SER A 519 6.91 7.36 -26.82
C SER A 519 6.92 5.84 -26.96
N VAL A 520 6.84 5.13 -25.85
CA VAL A 520 6.79 3.67 -25.83
C VAL A 520 5.45 3.17 -25.34
N ARG A 521 4.98 2.09 -25.96
CA ARG A 521 3.77 1.38 -25.58
C ARG A 521 4.14 -0.01 -25.10
N LEU A 522 3.69 -0.33 -23.90
CA LEU A 522 3.85 -1.63 -23.25
C LEU A 522 2.57 -2.45 -23.45
N ARG A 523 2.73 -3.73 -23.76
CA ARG A 523 1.63 -4.70 -23.82
C ARG A 523 2.11 -6.03 -23.27
N THR A 524 1.31 -6.66 -22.43
CA THR A 524 1.54 -8.06 -22.09
C THR A 524 0.64 -8.98 -22.90
N THR A 525 1.18 -10.12 -23.33
CA THR A 525 0.39 -11.25 -23.87
C THR A 525 0.01 -12.24 -22.79
N ASN A 526 0.53 -12.07 -21.56
CA ASN A 526 0.22 -12.93 -20.43
C ASN A 526 -1.19 -12.61 -19.91
N THR A 527 -2.15 -13.42 -20.32
CA THR A 527 -3.56 -13.31 -19.88
C THR A 527 -3.82 -13.92 -18.51
N THR A 528 -2.80 -14.52 -17.88
CA THR A 528 -2.88 -15.13 -16.55
C THR A 528 -2.35 -14.21 -15.44
N ALA A 529 -1.66 -13.12 -15.82
CA ALA A 529 -1.18 -12.12 -14.88
C ALA A 529 -2.36 -11.53 -14.09
N PRO A 530 -2.31 -11.54 -12.75
CA PRO A 530 -3.33 -10.92 -11.93
C PRO A 530 -3.58 -9.45 -12.35
N PRO A 531 -4.83 -8.98 -12.33
CA PRO A 531 -5.10 -7.56 -12.51
C PRO A 531 -4.29 -6.75 -11.52
N GLY A 532 -3.69 -5.66 -11.96
CA GLY A 532 -2.93 -4.75 -11.09
C GLY A 532 -1.88 -3.93 -11.81
N LEU A 533 -1.19 -3.08 -11.06
CA LEU A 533 -0.10 -2.26 -11.58
C LEU A 533 1.25 -2.98 -11.47
N TYR A 534 1.97 -3.06 -12.58
CA TYR A 534 3.30 -3.62 -12.67
C TYR A 534 4.31 -2.53 -13.02
N VAL A 535 5.43 -2.49 -12.29
CA VAL A 535 6.46 -1.46 -12.41
C VAL A 535 7.80 -2.10 -12.78
N GLY A 536 8.55 -1.45 -13.66
CA GLY A 536 9.89 -1.86 -14.03
C GLY A 536 10.62 -0.73 -14.74
N SER A 537 11.61 -1.08 -15.56
CA SER A 537 12.46 -0.11 -16.26
C SER A 537 12.53 -0.39 -17.74
N LEU A 538 12.32 0.64 -18.57
CA LEU A 538 12.62 0.62 -19.98
C LEU A 538 14.14 0.64 -20.17
N LEU A 539 14.67 -0.31 -20.91
CA LEU A 539 16.08 -0.47 -21.21
C LEU A 539 16.34 0.02 -22.63
N GLY A 540 17.18 1.05 -22.77
CA GLY A 540 17.59 1.57 -24.08
C GLY A 540 18.42 0.55 -24.89
N PRO A 541 18.71 0.84 -26.18
CA PRO A 541 19.42 -0.07 -27.10
C PRO A 541 20.82 -0.54 -26.65
N ALA A 542 21.39 0.09 -25.62
CA ALA A 542 22.70 -0.23 -25.04
C ALA A 542 22.64 -0.58 -23.54
N GLY A 543 21.45 -0.76 -22.95
CA GLY A 543 21.29 -1.04 -21.52
C GLY A 543 21.61 0.15 -20.59
N VAL A 544 21.82 1.34 -21.14
CA VAL A 544 22.20 2.53 -20.39
C VAL A 544 20.97 3.41 -20.14
N ALA A 545 20.61 3.52 -18.85
CA ALA A 545 19.47 4.22 -18.25
C ALA A 545 18.12 3.50 -18.31
N GLY A 546 17.69 3.01 -17.14
CA GLY A 546 16.33 2.50 -16.90
C GLY A 546 15.37 3.65 -16.66
N ILE A 547 14.48 3.93 -17.60
CA ILE A 547 13.36 4.85 -17.36
C ILE A 547 12.25 4.05 -16.69
N SER A 548 11.79 4.48 -15.52
CA SER A 548 10.70 3.78 -14.83
C SER A 548 9.46 3.75 -15.71
N VAL A 549 8.88 2.56 -15.86
CA VAL A 549 7.66 2.33 -16.63
C VAL A 549 6.64 1.60 -15.79
N GLN A 550 5.38 1.84 -16.11
CA GLN A 550 4.24 1.26 -15.43
C GLN A 550 3.30 0.63 -16.45
N LEU A 551 2.82 -0.59 -16.17
CA LEU A 551 1.84 -1.31 -16.97
C LEU A 551 0.68 -1.72 -16.06
N TYR A 552 -0.53 -1.22 -16.35
CA TYR A 552 -1.74 -1.65 -15.66
C TYR A 552 -2.40 -2.81 -16.42
N VAL A 553 -2.61 -3.93 -15.74
CA VAL A 553 -3.35 -5.08 -16.24
C VAL A 553 -4.77 -4.99 -15.67
N SER A 554 -5.75 -4.64 -16.49
CA SER A 554 -7.13 -4.42 -16.04
C SER A 554 -7.97 -5.70 -15.98
N ARG A 555 -7.62 -6.73 -16.78
CA ARG A 555 -8.29 -8.05 -16.84
C ARG A 555 -7.34 -9.15 -17.27
N ALA A 556 -7.24 -10.20 -16.46
CA ALA A 556 -6.82 -11.53 -16.93
C ALA A 556 -7.97 -12.09 -17.78
N THR A 557 -7.93 -11.94 -19.11
CA THR A 557 -8.92 -12.61 -19.98
C THR A 557 -8.61 -14.11 -20.00
N GLY A 558 -9.19 -14.85 -19.06
CA GLY A 558 -9.35 -16.29 -19.18
C GLY A 558 -10.40 -16.59 -20.25
N ALA A 559 -9.91 -16.98 -21.44
CA ALA A 559 -10.61 -17.51 -22.61
C ALA A 559 -11.68 -16.63 -23.29
#